data_AF-A0A966UZ63-F1
#
_entry.id   AF-A0A966UZ63-F1
#
_cell.length_a   1.000
_cell.length_b   1.000
_cell.length_c   1.000
_cell.angle_alpha   90.00
_cell.angle_beta   90.00
_cell.angle_gamma   90.00
#
_symmetry.space_group_name_H-M   'P 1'
#
loop_
_entity.id
_entity.type
_entity.pdbx_description
1 polymer ?
#
loop_
_entity_poly.entity_id
_entity_poly.type
_entity_poly.pdbx_seq_one_letter_code
_entity_poly.pdbx_strand_id
1 'polypeptide(L)' 'MGIAREQATLATRQVEAAQRLADAERLRFEEGASELVVVNLRELAAAESQRLEVKALEAYQRAWAEYVTSLGERVSP' A
#
# COMPACT_ATOMS: atom_id res chain seq x y z
N MET A 1 14.02 8.27 9.73
CA MET A 1 13.52 6.98 10.26
C MET A 1 12.02 6.98 10.56
N GLY A 2 11.54 7.74 11.55
CA GLY A 2 10.12 7.70 11.98
C GLY A 2 9.12 7.92 10.85
N ILE A 3 9.34 8.96 10.03
CA ILE A 3 8.45 9.32 8.92
C ILE A 3 8.34 8.19 7.88
N ALA A 4 9.45 7.60 7.43
CA ALA A 4 9.41 6.53 6.41
C ALA A 4 8.70 5.26 6.92
N ARG A 5 8.89 4.92 8.19
CA ARG A 5 8.18 3.80 8.84
C ARG A 5 6.67 4.06 8.96
N GLU A 6 6.32 5.28 9.33
CA GLU A 6 4.93 5.71 9.45
C GLU A 6 4.24 5.71 8.08
N GLN A 7 4.92 6.19 7.04
CA GLN A 7 4.43 6.13 5.66
C GLN A 7 4.22 4.69 5.18
N ALA A 8 5.15 3.77 5.47
CA ALA A 8 4.97 2.36 5.17
C ALA A 8 3.74 1.76 5.89
N THR A 9 3.56 2.08 7.17
CA THR A 9 2.41 1.63 7.96
C THR A 9 1.09 2.19 7.42
N LEU A 10 1.08 3.46 7.03
CA LEU A 10 -0.09 4.10 6.42
C LEU A 10 -0.43 3.47 5.07
N ALA A 11 0.58 3.16 4.26
CA ALA A 11 0.38 2.52 2.96
C ALA A 11 -0.24 1.12 3.10
N THR A 12 0.21 0.30 4.05
CA THR A 12 -0.44 -1.00 4.36
C THR A 12 -1.91 -0.83 4.72
N ARG A 13 -2.25 0.15 5.56
CA ARG A 13 -3.66 0.43 5.92
C ARG A 13 -4.49 0.89 4.73
N GLN A 14 -3.90 1.67 3.81
CA GLN A 14 -4.57 2.09 2.59
C GLN A 14 -4.87 0.90 1.67
N VAL A 15 -3.94 -0.05 1.55
CA VAL A 15 -4.16 -1.29 0.79
C VAL A 15 -5.32 -2.08 1.37
N GLU A 16 -5.33 -2.30 2.69
CA GLU A 16 -6.45 -3.01 3.34
C GLU A 16 -7.79 -2.31 3.11
N ALA A 17 -7.83 -0.99 3.21
CA ALA A 17 -9.06 -0.22 3.02
C ALA A 17 -9.54 -0.26 1.55
N ALA A 18 -8.62 -0.12 0.59
CA ALA A 18 -8.94 -0.16 -0.83
C ALA A 18 -9.41 -1.55 -1.27
N GLN A 19 -8.80 -2.61 -0.72
CA GLN A 19 -9.22 -3.99 -0.98
C GLN A 19 -10.64 -4.25 -0.46
N ARG A 20 -10.93 -3.88 0.81
CA ARG A 20 -12.27 -4.03 1.38
C ARG A 20 -13.33 -3.25 0.58
N LEU A 21 -12.97 -2.08 0.06
CA LEU A 21 -13.88 -1.28 -0.75
C LEU A 21 -14.14 -1.91 -2.12
N ALA A 22 -13.12 -2.50 -2.76
CA ALA A 22 -13.30 -3.25 -4.00
C ALA A 22 -14.19 -4.48 -3.79
N ASP A 23 -13.97 -5.24 -2.72
CA ASP A 23 -14.77 -6.42 -2.39
C ASP A 23 -16.24 -6.03 -2.11
N ALA A 24 -16.46 -4.93 -1.38
CA ALA A 24 -17.81 -4.42 -1.11
C ALA A 24 -18.50 -3.92 -2.38
N GLU A 25 -17.77 -3.26 -3.29
CA GLU A 25 -18.34 -2.79 -4.56
C GLU A 25 -18.70 -3.96 -5.49
N ARG A 26 -17.89 -5.03 -5.48
CA ARG A 26 -18.19 -6.27 -6.19
C ARG A 26 -19.49 -6.91 -5.70
N LEU A 27 -19.67 -7.00 -4.38
CA LEU A 27 -20.92 -7.50 -3.80
C LEU A 27 -22.12 -6.65 -4.24
N ARG A 28 -22.00 -5.32 -4.19
CA ARG A 28 -23.07 -4.41 -4.65
C ARG A 28 -23.38 -4.60 -6.13
N PHE A 29 -22.38 -4.86 -6.96
CA PHE A 29 -22.58 -5.15 -8.38
C PHE A 29 -23.32 -6.48 -8.60
N GLU A 30 -22.96 -7.53 -7.86
CA GLU A 30 -23.63 -8.84 -7.89
C GLU A 30 -25.10 -8.73 -7.46
N GLU A 31 -25.42 -7.81 -6.55
CA GLU A 31 -26.78 -7.48 -6.13
C GLU A 31 -27.53 -6.52 -7.09
N GLY A 32 -26.88 -6.05 -8.16
CA GLY A 32 -27.45 -5.11 -9.12
C GLY A 32 -27.54 -3.65 -8.62
N ALA A 33 -26.87 -3.34 -7.51
CA ALA A 33 -26.82 -2.02 -6.87
C ALA A 33 -25.59 -1.18 -7.26
N SER A 34 -24.84 -1.62 -8.28
CA SER A 34 -23.68 -0.93 -8.84
C SER A 34 -23.47 -1.26 -10.32
N GLU A 35 -22.55 -0.54 -10.96
CA GLU A 35 -22.18 -0.70 -12.37
C GLU A 35 -20.76 -1.27 -12.50
N LEU A 36 -20.51 -2.01 -13.58
CA LEU A 36 -19.20 -2.64 -13.84
C LEU A 36 -18.05 -1.61 -13.87
N VAL A 37 -18.30 -0.40 -14.36
CA VAL A 37 -17.29 0.66 -14.39
C VAL A 37 -16.86 1.06 -12.97
N VAL A 38 -17.77 1.06 -12.01
CA VAL A 38 -17.47 1.42 -10.61
C VAL A 38 -16.62 0.32 -9.98
N VAL A 39 -16.95 -0.95 -10.22
CA VAL A 39 -16.13 -2.10 -9.77
C VAL A 39 -14.70 -1.98 -10.31
N ASN A 40 -14.55 -1.76 -11.62
CA ASN A 40 -13.23 -1.61 -12.25
C ASN A 40 -12.41 -0.47 -11.63
N LEU A 41 -13.04 0.66 -11.31
CA LEU A 41 -12.36 1.79 -10.67
C LEU A 41 -11.90 1.45 -9.24
N ARG A 42 -12.67 0.63 -8.49
CA ARG A 42 -12.26 0.18 -7.16
C ARG A 42 -11.12 -0.83 -7.21
N GLU A 43 -11.17 -1.78 -8.15
CA GLU A 43 -10.09 -2.74 -8.36
C GLU A 43 -8.80 -2.03 -8.80
N LEU A 44 -8.89 -1.04 -9.70
CA LEU A 44 -7.75 -0.22 -10.11
C LEU A 44 -7.17 0.54 -8.91
N ALA A 45 -8.01 1.17 -8.09
CA ALA A 45 -7.56 1.89 -6.90
C ALA A 45 -6.88 0.95 -5.89
N ALA A 46 -7.37 -0.28 -5.72
CA ALA A 46 -6.72 -1.29 -4.89
C ALA A 46 -5.34 -1.66 -5.43
N ALA A 47 -5.21 -1.92 -6.73
CA ALA A 47 -3.92 -2.21 -7.36
C ALA A 47 -2.93 -1.02 -7.26
N GLU A 48 -3.41 0.21 -7.43
CA GLU A 48 -2.58 1.41 -7.25
C GLU A 48 -2.09 1.56 -5.82
N SER A 49 -2.93 1.29 -4.82
CA SER A 49 -2.54 1.33 -3.41
C SER A 49 -1.46 0.31 -3.08
N GLN A 50 -1.54 -0.91 -3.63
CA GLN A 50 -0.51 -1.95 -3.47
C GLN A 50 0.83 -1.49 -4.06
N ARG A 51 0.79 -0.85 -5.23
CA ARG A 51 1.99 -0.28 -5.85
C ARG A 51 2.64 0.80 -4.97
N LEU A 52 1.82 1.62 -4.31
CA LEU A 52 2.31 2.67 -3.39
C LEU A 52 2.90 2.07 -2.11
N GLU A 53 2.32 1.00 -1.59
CA GLU A 53 2.87 0.27 -0.44
C GLU A 53 4.27 -0.27 -0.73
N VAL A 54 4.47 -0.92 -1.88
CA VAL A 54 5.80 -1.41 -2.28
C VAL A 54 6.84 -0.27 -2.29
N LYS A 55 6.47 0.89 -2.82
CA LYS A 55 7.36 2.07 -2.83
C LYS A 55 7.65 2.61 -1.43
N ALA A 56 6.65 2.62 -0.54
CA ALA A 56 6.83 3.09 0.83
C ALA A 56 7.75 2.14 1.62
N LEU A 57 7.60 0.83 1.43
CA LEU A 57 8.49 -0.18 2.01
C LEU A 57 9.91 -0.06 1.47
N GLU A 58 10.09 0.14 0.16
CA GLU A 58 11.40 0.38 -0.45
C GLU A 58 12.08 1.61 0.17
N ALA A 59 11.35 2.73 0.28
CA ALA A 59 11.86 3.96 0.87
C ALA A 59 12.25 3.77 2.35
N TYR A 60 11.46 3.02 3.11
CA TYR A 60 11.80 2.67 4.49
C TYR A 60 13.08 1.85 4.59
N GLN A 61 13.22 0.80 3.77
CA GLN A 61 14.42 -0.04 3.77
C GLN A 61 15.66 0.73 3.34
N ARG A 62 15.53 1.62 2.35
CA ARG A 62 16.62 2.50 1.92
C ARG A 62 17.05 3.44 3.05
N ALA A 63 16.10 4.10 3.71
CA ALA A 63 16.38 4.97 4.85
C ALA A 63 17.01 4.19 6.02
N TRP A 64 16.68 2.91 6.18
CA TRP A 64 17.30 2.05 7.18
C TRP A 64 18.75 1.70 6.83
N ALA A 65 19.01 1.30 5.59
CA ALA A 65 20.36 1.01 5.11
C ALA A 65 21.28 2.24 5.21
N GLU A 66 20.78 3.43 4.85
CA GLU A 66 21.51 4.70 4.97
C GLU A 66 21.87 5.01 6.43
N TYR A 67 20.92 4.82 7.35
CA TYR A 67 21.16 5.02 8.78
C TYR A 67 22.22 4.06 9.32
N VAL A 68 22.11 2.76 9.05
CA VAL A 68 23.10 1.75 9.49
C VAL A 68 24.49 2.07 8.91
N THR A 69 24.56 2.41 7.62
CA THR A 69 25.81 2.83 6.97
C THR A 69 26.41 4.06 7.64
N SER A 70 25.59 5.05 8.01
CA SER A 70 26.04 6.26 8.70
C SER A 70 26.59 6.00 10.11
N LEU A 71 26.18 4.90 10.74
CA LEU A 71 26.71 4.45 12.03
C LEU A 71 28.02 3.66 11.90
N GLY A 72 28.51 3.42 10.68
CA GLY A 72 29.71 2.63 10.42
C GLY A 72 29.52 1.12 10.57
N GLU A 73 28.28 0.66 10.77
CA GLU A 73 27.91 -0.74 10.81
C GLU A 73 27.65 -1.24 9.38
N ARG A 74 28.06 -2.48 9.06
CA ARG A 74 27.63 -3.10 7.79
C ARG A 74 26.18 -3.53 7.92
N VAL A 75 25.37 -3.16 6.94
CA VAL A 75 24.05 -3.76 6.73
C VAL A 75 24.27 -5.24 6.40
N SER A 76 23.95 -6.13 7.34
CA SER A 76 23.96 -7.57 7.08
C SER A 76 22.70 -7.93 6.27
N PRO A 77 22.83 -8.76 5.21
CA PRO A 77 21.71 -9.12 4.33
C PRO A 77 20.63 -9.94 5.03
#